data_AF-A0A7W9EY75-F1
#
_entry.id   AF-A0A7W9EY75-F1
#
_cell.length_a   1.000
_cell.length_b   1.000
_cell.length_c   1.000
_cell.angle_alpha   90.00
_cell.angle_beta   90.00
_cell.angle_gamma   90.00
#
_symmetry.space_group_name_H-M   'P 1'
#
loop_
_entity.id
_entity.type
_entity.pdbx_description
1 polymer ?
#
loop_
_entity_poly.entity_id
_entity_poly.type
_entity_poly.pdbx_seq_one_letter_code
_entity_poly.pdbx_strand_id
1 'polypeptide(L)'
;MDGLTSWAAAWFLVAAIPISGFVIFSDLSRMKIPNVAVGALIASYAVLGLIALPFEQYLWHWTHFPVLLIIGIILNAAGVMGAGDAKFIAAAGPFIATADLITPMIPLFSACLIAGYFAHLLARKSPIRTAVPHWESWTSGKRFPMGFPLGMTLVFYLLIVLFTR
;
A
#
# COMPACT_ATOMS: atom_id res chain seq x y z
N MET A 1 10.43 16.75 12.28
CA MET A 1 9.29 16.40 11.39
C MET A 1 8.37 15.56 12.22
N ASP A 2 7.18 16.08 12.48
CA ASP A 2 6.26 15.44 13.41
C ASP A 2 5.75 14.11 12.84
N GLY A 3 5.58 13.12 13.72
CA GLY A 3 5.01 11.84 13.35
C GLY A 3 3.52 11.95 13.01
N LEU A 4 2.95 10.87 12.50
CA LEU A 4 1.51 10.77 12.35
C LEU A 4 0.86 10.50 13.74
N THR A 5 -0.28 11.13 14.04
CA THR A 5 -1.05 10.93 15.28
C THR A 5 -2.09 9.80 15.12
N SER A 6 -2.60 9.23 16.22
CA SER A 6 -3.75 8.30 16.16
C SER A 6 -4.97 8.90 15.49
N TRP A 7 -5.24 10.19 15.72
CA TRP A 7 -6.34 10.91 15.05
C TRP A 7 -6.20 10.86 13.53
N ALA A 8 -5.02 11.20 13.02
CA ALA A 8 -4.75 11.17 11.59
C ALA A 8 -4.83 9.74 11.03
N ALA A 9 -4.27 8.76 11.75
CA ALA A 9 -4.35 7.35 11.37
C ALA A 9 -5.80 6.85 11.28
N ALA A 10 -6.66 7.21 12.23
CA ALA A 10 -8.06 6.80 12.25
C ALA A 10 -8.79 7.26 10.98
N TRP A 11 -8.63 8.53 10.59
CA TRP A 11 -9.21 9.05 9.35
C TRP A 11 -8.66 8.35 8.12
N PHE A 12 -7.33 8.20 8.05
CA PHE A 12 -6.68 7.55 6.92
C PHE A 12 -7.10 6.08 6.76
N LEU A 13 -7.35 5.35 7.84
CA LEU A 13 -7.84 3.97 7.82
C LEU A 13 -9.21 3.83 7.15
N VAL A 14 -10.10 4.83 7.30
CA VAL A 14 -11.43 4.82 6.65
C VAL A 14 -11.31 4.62 5.14
N ALA A 15 -10.30 5.25 4.52
CA ALA A 15 -10.03 5.07 3.09
C ALA A 15 -9.04 3.93 2.80
N ALA A 16 -7.98 3.81 3.58
CA ALA A 16 -6.91 2.84 3.31
C ALA A 16 -7.41 1.39 3.39
N ILE A 17 -8.31 1.05 4.33
CA ILE A 17 -8.85 -0.32 4.46
C ILE A 17 -9.58 -0.77 3.18
N PRO A 18 -10.65 -0.08 2.72
CA PRO A 18 -11.39 -0.53 1.53
C PRO A 18 -10.54 -0.43 0.26
N ILE A 19 -9.70 0.59 0.11
CA ILE A 19 -8.87 0.75 -1.10
C ILE A 19 -7.78 -0.32 -1.16
N SER A 20 -7.06 -0.58 -0.06
CA SER A 20 -6.09 -1.67 0.01
C SER A 20 -6.77 -3.02 -0.18
N GLY A 21 -7.95 -3.25 0.40
CA GLY A 21 -8.73 -4.47 0.17
C GLY A 21 -9.05 -4.69 -1.32
N PHE A 22 -9.47 -3.63 -2.02
CA PHE A 22 -9.72 -3.69 -3.46
C PHE A 22 -8.44 -3.94 -4.27
N VAL A 23 -7.32 -3.32 -3.89
CA VAL A 23 -6.01 -3.56 -4.53
C VAL A 23 -5.57 -5.00 -4.34
N ILE A 24 -5.62 -5.52 -3.11
CA ILE A 24 -5.27 -6.90 -2.78
C ILE A 24 -6.12 -7.86 -3.62
N PHE A 25 -7.43 -7.65 -3.67
CA PHE A 25 -8.32 -8.49 -4.47
C PHE A 25 -8.04 -8.41 -5.97
N SER A 26 -7.88 -7.21 -6.52
CA SER A 26 -7.59 -7.02 -7.95
C SER A 26 -6.25 -7.64 -8.33
N ASP A 27 -5.24 -7.50 -7.48
CA ASP A 27 -3.90 -7.99 -7.78
C ASP A 27 -3.82 -9.52 -7.64
N LEU A 28 -4.46 -10.10 -6.63
CA LEU A 28 -4.58 -11.56 -6.52
C LEU A 28 -5.36 -12.18 -7.69
N SER A 29 -6.41 -11.50 -8.17
CA SER A 29 -7.28 -12.04 -9.21
C SER A 29 -6.78 -11.79 -10.64
N ARG A 30 -6.17 -10.64 -10.91
CA ARG A 30 -5.83 -10.16 -12.27
C ARG A 30 -4.38 -9.69 -12.41
N MET A 31 -3.55 -9.84 -11.36
CA MET A 31 -2.15 -9.40 -11.34
C MET A 31 -1.98 -7.92 -11.74
N LYS A 32 -2.94 -7.09 -11.34
CA LYS A 32 -3.04 -5.68 -11.72
C LYS A 32 -3.50 -4.84 -10.54
N ILE A 33 -2.74 -3.79 -10.26
CA ILE A 33 -3.17 -2.67 -9.43
C ILE A 33 -3.88 -1.64 -10.33
N PRO A 34 -5.19 -1.41 -10.15
CA PRO A 34 -5.97 -0.56 -11.05
C PRO A 34 -5.74 0.92 -10.74
N ASN A 35 -5.63 1.76 -11.78
CA ASN A 35 -5.42 3.21 -11.63
C ASN A 35 -6.52 3.89 -10.78
N VAL A 36 -7.75 3.35 -10.76
CA VAL A 36 -8.84 3.88 -9.92
C VAL A 36 -8.51 3.77 -8.43
N ALA A 37 -7.78 2.73 -7.99
CA ALA A 37 -7.36 2.60 -6.60
C ALA A 37 -6.27 3.63 -6.25
N VAL A 38 -5.33 3.85 -7.17
CA VAL A 38 -4.29 4.88 -7.04
C VAL A 38 -4.92 6.27 -6.94
N GLY A 39 -5.86 6.57 -7.84
CA GLY A 39 -6.62 7.83 -7.81
C GLY A 39 -7.44 7.98 -6.55
N ALA A 40 -8.05 6.90 -6.05
CA ALA A 40 -8.80 6.89 -4.80
C ALA A 40 -7.93 7.18 -3.58
N LEU A 41 -6.69 6.69 -3.51
CA LEU A 41 -5.74 7.03 -2.44
C LEU A 41 -5.36 8.51 -2.49
N ILE A 42 -5.05 9.04 -3.67
CA ILE A 42 -4.71 10.46 -3.84
C ILE A 42 -5.89 11.35 -3.43
N ALA A 43 -7.08 11.04 -3.92
CA ALA A 43 -8.29 11.80 -3.61
C ALA A 43 -8.66 11.71 -2.13
N SER A 44 -8.51 10.53 -1.51
CA SER A 44 -8.80 10.36 -0.09
C SER A 44 -7.79 11.10 0.78
N TYR A 45 -6.50 11.09 0.44
CA TYR A 45 -5.53 11.94 1.13
C TYR A 45 -5.86 13.43 0.97
N ALA A 46 -6.26 13.86 -0.22
CA ALA A 46 -6.61 15.26 -0.48
C ALA A 46 -7.72 15.77 0.45
N VAL A 47 -8.75 14.95 0.68
CA VAL A 47 -9.90 15.29 1.52
C VAL A 47 -9.62 15.04 3.00
N LEU A 48 -9.18 13.82 3.34
CA LEU A 48 -9.00 13.40 4.73
C LEU A 48 -7.79 14.05 5.38
N GLY A 49 -6.75 14.35 4.61
CA GLY A 49 -5.54 15.03 5.09
C GLY A 49 -5.84 16.41 5.66
N LEU A 50 -6.79 17.15 5.08
CA LEU A 50 -7.23 18.46 5.57
C LEU A 50 -7.92 18.39 6.94
N ILE A 51 -8.50 17.24 7.28
CA ILE A 51 -9.18 16.99 8.56
C ILE A 51 -8.21 16.36 9.57
N ALA A 52 -7.32 15.51 9.07
CA ALA A 52 -6.42 14.67 9.86
C ALA A 52 -5.18 15.41 10.37
N LEU A 53 -4.65 16.37 9.61
CA LEU A 53 -3.33 16.95 9.83
C LEU A 53 -3.37 18.48 10.00
N PRO A 54 -2.44 19.06 10.77
CA PRO A 54 -2.12 20.48 10.67
C PRO A 54 -1.80 20.86 9.22
N PHE A 55 -2.25 22.05 8.79
CA PHE A 55 -2.18 22.45 7.38
C PHE A 55 -0.76 22.41 6.79
N GLU A 56 0.24 22.83 7.57
CA GLU A 56 1.64 22.76 7.14
C GLU A 56 2.10 21.31 6.91
N GLN A 57 1.81 20.39 7.84
CA GLN A 57 2.15 18.97 7.72
C GLN A 57 1.44 18.33 6.51
N TYR A 58 0.16 18.67 6.31
CA TYR A 58 -0.62 18.23 5.16
C TYR A 58 0.05 18.57 3.82
N LEU A 59 0.54 19.81 3.68
CA LEU A 59 1.24 20.27 2.47
C LEU A 59 2.59 19.56 2.30
N TRP A 60 3.35 19.34 3.36
CA TRP A 60 4.62 18.63 3.27
C TRP A 60 4.45 17.17 2.85
N HIS A 61 3.44 16.48 3.36
CA HIS A 61 3.16 15.10 2.99
C HIS A 61 2.78 14.94 1.51
N TRP A 62 2.19 15.97 0.88
CA TRP A 62 1.97 15.96 -0.57
C TRP A 62 3.26 15.83 -1.37
N THR A 63 4.40 16.28 -0.85
CA THR A 63 5.70 16.15 -1.53
C THR A 63 6.15 14.69 -1.66
N HIS A 64 5.64 13.78 -0.82
CA HIS A 64 5.98 12.35 -0.89
C HIS A 64 5.52 11.75 -2.22
N PHE A 65 4.36 12.17 -2.72
CA PHE A 65 3.79 11.66 -3.97
C PHE A 65 4.72 11.84 -5.19
N PRO A 66 5.11 13.07 -5.59
CA PRO A 66 5.97 13.28 -6.75
C PRO A 66 7.36 12.67 -6.55
N VAL A 67 7.93 12.74 -5.34
CA VAL A 67 9.24 12.16 -5.03
C VAL A 67 9.23 10.64 -5.24
N LEU A 68 8.27 9.95 -4.62
CA LEU A 68 8.14 8.50 -4.75
C LEU A 68 7.73 8.07 -6.16
N LEU A 69 6.96 8.90 -6.87
CA LEU A 69 6.61 8.63 -8.27
C LEU A 69 7.84 8.67 -9.17
N ILE A 70 8.71 9.68 -9.02
CA ILE A 70 9.96 9.79 -9.78
C ILE A 70 10.85 8.58 -9.48
N ILE A 71 11.04 8.23 -8.20
CA ILE A 71 11.80 7.04 -7.79
C ILE A 71 11.18 5.79 -8.41
N GLY A 72 9.86 5.63 -8.32
CA GLY A 72 9.13 4.50 -8.87
C GLY A 72 9.24 4.38 -10.39
N ILE A 73 9.26 5.50 -11.13
CA ILE A 73 9.51 5.53 -12.57
C ILE A 73 10.91 5.03 -12.89
N ILE A 74 11.93 5.49 -12.15
CA ILE A 74 13.32 5.04 -12.33
C ILE A 74 13.44 3.54 -12.05
N LEU A 75 12.87 3.05 -10.95
CA LEU A 75 12.89 1.63 -10.59
C LEU A 75 12.12 0.76 -11.58
N ASN A 76 11.00 1.27 -12.12
CA ASN A 76 10.26 0.57 -13.16
C ASN A 76 11.05 0.51 -14.47
N ALA A 77 11.69 1.61 -14.89
CA ALA A 77 12.55 1.64 -16.07
C ALA A 77 13.77 0.71 -15.93
N ALA A 78 14.29 0.54 -14.72
CA ALA A 78 15.35 -0.41 -14.40
C ALA A 78 14.87 -1.88 -14.27
N GLY A 79 13.56 -2.16 -14.40
CA GLY A 79 13.01 -3.50 -14.29
C GLY A 79 12.93 -4.06 -12.86
N VAL A 80 13.10 -3.21 -11.83
CA VAL A 80 13.09 -3.61 -10.41
C VAL A 80 11.66 -3.84 -9.91
N MET A 81 10.69 -3.05 -10.37
CA MET A 81 9.29 -3.19 -9.96
C MET A 81 8.28 -2.87 -11.06
N GLY A 82 7.03 -3.30 -10.88
CA GLY A 82 5.95 -3.01 -11.82
C GLY A 82 5.48 -1.55 -11.74
N ALA A 83 4.97 -1.03 -12.86
CA ALA A 83 4.43 0.34 -12.91
C ALA A 83 3.21 0.53 -11.99
N GLY A 84 2.43 -0.53 -11.75
CA GLY A 84 1.31 -0.52 -10.81
C GLY A 84 1.78 -0.32 -9.37
N ASP A 85 2.80 -1.10 -8.96
CA ASP A 85 3.41 -1.05 -7.63
C ASP A 85 4.00 0.34 -7.35
N ALA A 86 4.75 0.88 -8.31
CA ALA A 86 5.33 2.22 -8.23
C ALA A 86 4.27 3.30 -7.99
N LYS A 87 3.16 3.25 -8.75
CA LYS A 87 2.06 4.20 -8.60
C LYS A 87 1.35 4.07 -7.25
N PHE A 88 1.14 2.84 -6.78
CA PHE A 88 0.53 2.60 -5.47
C PHE A 88 1.41 3.14 -4.34
N ILE A 89 2.70 2.85 -4.35
CA ILE A 89 3.66 3.36 -3.35
C ILE A 89 3.67 4.90 -3.35
N ALA A 90 3.71 5.51 -4.54
CA ALA A 90 3.64 6.96 -4.65
C ALA A 90 2.36 7.51 -4.03
N ALA A 91 1.20 6.94 -4.35
CA ALA A 91 -0.10 7.36 -3.81
C ALA A 91 -0.27 7.08 -2.30
N ALA A 92 0.38 6.04 -1.77
CA ALA A 92 0.41 5.72 -0.35
C ALA A 92 1.38 6.63 0.43
N GLY A 93 2.38 7.21 -0.23
CA GLY A 93 3.41 8.07 0.37
C GLY A 93 2.89 9.16 1.31
N PRO A 94 1.89 9.97 0.91
CA PRO A 94 1.34 11.02 1.78
C PRO A 94 0.71 10.52 3.09
N PHE A 95 0.34 9.24 3.17
CA PHE A 95 -0.21 8.63 4.38
C PHE A 95 0.87 8.26 5.41
N ILE A 96 2.15 8.36 5.04
CA ILE A 96 3.29 7.87 5.82
C ILE A 96 4.12 9.06 6.31
N ALA A 97 4.42 9.10 7.60
CA ALA A 97 5.34 10.09 8.14
C ALA A 97 6.80 9.74 7.81
N THR A 98 7.60 10.74 7.43
CA THR A 98 9.03 10.55 7.11
C THR A 98 9.84 10.03 8.30
N ALA A 99 9.44 10.37 9.52
CA ALA A 99 10.04 9.87 10.76
C ALA A 99 9.95 8.34 10.90
N ASP A 100 9.02 7.71 10.19
CA ASP A 100 8.68 6.29 10.32
C ASP A 100 9.30 5.40 9.25
N LEU A 101 10.01 6.00 8.28
CA LEU A 101 10.56 5.29 7.12
C LEU A 101 11.51 4.16 7.52
N ILE A 102 12.39 4.42 8.50
CA ILE A 102 13.32 3.39 8.97
C ILE A 102 12.62 2.45 9.96
N THR A 103 11.93 3.01 10.95
CA THR A 103 11.19 2.25 11.96
C THR A 103 9.83 2.91 12.17
N PRO A 104 8.68 2.22 11.94
CA PRO A 104 8.55 0.79 11.64
C PRO A 104 8.44 0.40 10.15
N MET A 105 8.52 1.33 9.18
CA MET A 105 8.07 1.04 7.81
C MET A 105 8.87 -0.06 7.09
N ILE A 106 10.20 0.00 7.05
CA ILE A 106 11.05 -1.04 6.41
C ILE A 106 10.84 -2.44 7.02
N PRO A 107 10.92 -2.64 8.36
CA PRO A 107 10.71 -3.97 8.93
C PRO A 107 9.26 -4.44 8.75
N LEU A 108 8.27 -3.54 8.82
CA LEU A 108 6.88 -3.87 8.57
C LEU A 108 6.64 -4.33 7.13
N PHE A 109 7.16 -3.61 6.15
CA PHE A 109 7.05 -3.99 4.74
C PHE A 109 7.68 -5.36 4.50
N SER A 110 8.85 -5.61 5.08
CA SER A 110 9.55 -6.89 5.00
C SER A 110 8.71 -8.03 5.61
N ALA A 111 8.10 -7.79 6.77
CA ALA A 111 7.21 -8.75 7.42
C ALA A 111 5.94 -9.01 6.57
N CYS A 112 5.32 -7.97 6.02
CA CYS A 112 4.15 -8.09 5.15
C CYS A 112 4.47 -8.83 3.86
N LEU A 113 5.65 -8.61 3.27
CA LEU A 113 6.13 -9.32 2.08
C LEU A 113 6.28 -10.81 2.36
N ILE A 114 6.97 -11.17 3.44
CA ILE A 114 7.17 -12.56 3.86
C ILE A 114 5.81 -13.22 4.15
N ALA A 115 4.99 -12.58 4.98
CA ALA A 115 3.67 -13.10 5.35
C ALA A 115 2.76 -13.26 4.12
N GLY A 116 2.71 -12.26 3.24
CA GLY A 116 1.92 -12.29 2.01
C GLY A 116 2.39 -13.38 1.05
N TYR A 117 3.71 -13.57 0.91
CA TYR A 117 4.28 -14.63 0.09
C TYR A 117 3.87 -16.01 0.60
N PHE A 118 4.06 -16.29 1.90
CA PHE A 118 3.67 -17.57 2.49
C PHE A 118 2.16 -17.78 2.47
N ALA A 119 1.36 -16.76 2.78
CA ALA A 119 -0.09 -16.83 2.72
C ALA A 119 -0.58 -17.17 1.30
N HIS A 120 -0.03 -16.52 0.26
CA HIS A 120 -0.36 -16.82 -1.13
C HIS A 120 0.09 -18.23 -1.53
N LEU A 121 1.30 -18.63 -1.14
CA LEU A 121 1.84 -19.96 -1.41
C LEU A 121 0.96 -21.07 -0.81
N LEU A 122 0.54 -20.90 0.45
CA LEU A 122 -0.35 -21.83 1.14
C LEU A 122 -1.74 -21.82 0.51
N ALA A 123 -2.31 -20.64 0.24
CA ALA A 123 -3.61 -20.52 -0.40
C ALA A 123 -3.66 -21.24 -1.75
N ARG A 124 -2.62 -21.08 -2.57
CA ARG A 124 -2.47 -21.72 -3.88
C ARG A 124 -2.42 -23.25 -3.81
N LYS A 125 -1.89 -23.81 -2.70
CA LYS A 125 -1.81 -25.26 -2.44
C LYS A 125 -3.01 -25.81 -1.69
N SER A 126 -3.87 -24.94 -1.17
CA SER A 126 -5.05 -25.31 -0.37
C SER A 126 -6.31 -25.47 -1.23
N PRO A 127 -7.39 -26.05 -0.67
CA PRO A 127 -8.70 -26.10 -1.33
C PRO A 127 -9.30 -24.72 -1.66
N ILE A 128 -8.84 -23.62 -1.05
CA ILE A 128 -9.34 -22.25 -1.34
C ILE A 128 -9.21 -21.93 -2.83
N ARG A 129 -8.19 -22.46 -3.50
CA ARG A 129 -7.99 -22.28 -4.95
C ARG A 129 -9.21 -22.73 -5.77
N THR A 130 -9.98 -23.72 -5.32
CA THR A 130 -11.15 -24.20 -6.07
C THR A 130 -12.34 -23.25 -5.98
N ALA A 131 -12.42 -22.39 -4.96
CA ALA A 131 -13.44 -21.37 -4.83
C ALA A 131 -13.24 -20.20 -5.81
N VAL A 132 -11.98 -19.93 -6.19
CA VAL A 132 -11.59 -18.85 -7.11
C VAL A 132 -10.64 -19.36 -8.20
N PRO A 133 -11.05 -20.31 -9.04
CA PRO A 133 -10.14 -21.02 -9.95
C PRO A 133 -9.61 -20.13 -11.09
N HIS A 134 -10.31 -19.04 -11.38
CA HIS A 134 -10.04 -18.11 -12.48
C HIS A 134 -9.01 -17.02 -12.14
N TRP A 135 -8.49 -16.97 -10.91
CA TRP A 135 -7.48 -15.97 -10.55
C TRP A 135 -6.15 -16.22 -11.24
N GLU A 136 -5.59 -15.16 -11.84
CA GLU A 136 -4.35 -15.20 -12.62
C GLU A 136 -3.12 -15.49 -11.76
N SER A 137 -3.13 -15.10 -10.48
CA SER A 137 -1.99 -15.33 -9.58
C SER A 137 -1.69 -16.81 -9.31
N TRP A 138 -2.64 -17.73 -9.57
CA TRP A 138 -2.43 -19.17 -9.42
C TRP A 138 -1.52 -19.77 -10.50
N THR A 139 -1.47 -19.16 -11.68
CA THR A 139 -0.78 -19.71 -12.86
C THR A 139 0.30 -18.78 -13.41
N SER A 140 0.50 -17.61 -12.81
CA SER A 140 1.46 -16.58 -13.23
C SER A 140 2.95 -16.91 -13.05
N GLY A 141 3.30 -18.18 -12.87
CA GLY A 141 4.68 -18.65 -12.77
C GLY A 141 5.42 -18.06 -11.56
N LYS A 142 6.45 -17.26 -11.83
CA LYS A 142 7.31 -16.60 -10.83
C LYS A 142 6.81 -15.23 -10.38
N ARG A 143 5.78 -14.66 -11.04
CA ARG A 143 5.25 -13.35 -10.67
C ARG A 143 4.46 -13.46 -9.37
N PHE A 144 4.69 -12.53 -8.46
CA PHE A 144 4.02 -12.45 -7.17
C PHE A 144 3.15 -11.17 -7.13
N PRO A 145 1.88 -11.25 -6.68
CA PRO A 145 1.01 -10.09 -6.57
C PRO A 145 1.46 -9.14 -5.45
N MET A 146 2.28 -8.15 -5.79
CA MET A 146 2.87 -7.17 -4.87
C MET A 146 1.84 -6.22 -4.25
N GLY A 147 0.68 -6.04 -4.87
CA GLY A 147 -0.45 -5.32 -4.27
C GLY A 147 -0.91 -5.95 -2.95
N PHE A 148 -0.68 -7.25 -2.76
CA PHE A 148 -1.00 -7.92 -1.51
C PHE A 148 -0.19 -7.38 -0.31
N PRO A 149 1.15 -7.51 -0.28
CA PRO A 149 1.94 -6.95 0.81
C PRO A 149 1.94 -5.42 0.86
N LEU A 150 1.81 -4.72 -0.27
CA LEU A 150 1.73 -3.26 -0.28
C LEU A 150 0.46 -2.76 0.42
N GLY A 151 -0.69 -3.35 0.11
CA GLY A 151 -1.95 -3.03 0.78
C GLY A 151 -1.93 -3.34 2.26
N MET A 152 -1.38 -4.51 2.66
CA MET A 152 -1.20 -4.87 4.07
C MET A 152 -0.29 -3.88 4.81
N THR A 153 0.84 -3.52 4.21
CA THR A 153 1.81 -2.59 4.82
C THR A 153 1.16 -1.25 5.14
N LEU A 154 0.41 -0.66 4.20
CA LEU A 154 -0.26 0.62 4.43
C LEU A 154 -1.26 0.52 5.59
N VAL A 155 -2.11 -0.51 5.59
CA VAL A 155 -3.13 -0.68 6.64
C VAL A 155 -2.48 -0.96 7.99
N PHE A 156 -1.51 -1.87 8.06
CA PHE A 156 -0.84 -2.22 9.31
C PHE A 156 0.00 -1.08 9.85
N TYR A 157 0.63 -0.27 9.00
CA TYR A 157 1.35 0.92 9.44
C TYR A 157 0.39 1.90 10.14
N LEU A 158 -0.75 2.19 9.52
CA LEU A 158 -1.74 3.08 10.10
C LEU A 158 -2.35 2.49 11.39
N LEU A 159 -2.55 1.18 11.46
CA LEU A 159 -2.99 0.52 12.71
C LEU A 159 -1.93 0.63 13.81
N ILE A 160 -0.65 0.45 13.49
CA ILE A 160 0.44 0.63 14.46
C ILE A 160 0.41 2.06 14.98
N VAL A 161 0.33 3.07 14.10
CA VAL A 161 0.21 4.46 14.52
C VAL A 161 -1.01 4.67 15.42
N LEU A 162 -2.19 4.17 15.00
CA LEU A 162 -3.44 4.32 15.72
C LEU A 162 -3.36 3.82 17.17
N PHE A 163 -2.67 2.71 17.40
CA PHE A 163 -2.59 2.08 18.73
C PHE A 163 -1.37 2.49 19.55
N THR A 164 -0.40 3.20 18.99
CA THR A 164 0.86 3.52 19.68
C THR A 164 1.15 5.00 19.88
N ARG A 165 0.34 5.90 19.31
CA ARG A 165 0.57 7.36 19.35
C ARG A 165 -0.70 8.15 19.62
#